data_AF-A0A9P7EPJ8-F1
#
_entry.id   AF-A0A9P7EPJ8-F1
#
_cell.length_a   1.000
_cell.length_b   1.000
_cell.length_c   1.000
_cell.angle_alpha   90.00
_cell.angle_beta   90.00
_cell.angle_gamma   90.00
#
_symmetry.space_group_name_H-M   'P 1'
#
loop_
_entity.id
_entity.type
_entity.pdbx_description
1 polymer ?
#
loop_
_entity_poly.entity_id
_entity_poly.type
_entity_poly.pdbx_seq_one_letter_code
_entity_poly.pdbx_strand_id
1 'polypeptide(L)'
;MFILNPILMGLLKLGVVIDCGLIDNPRIGFDVPFGVRVDIAIEPSNCLDFVGLYFNNKSPGEKLQGMVQVNAMTPWELTPVRVDKWREARARHDAEGFAKDPVGLVDFIDVSCTEDLGNAVTAELHFPPIILDMAKAREPFLGVSAVTGAEIRKPMSAMTCLETLNMHIRADKENQLHLRTEMTDQDKEVIRAAGRNENTYLARIVKEKMRREHIYADMVRLTR
;
A
#
# COMPACT_ATOMS: atom_id res chain seq x y z
N MET A 1 -8.74 5.74 -10.16
CA MET A 1 -8.40 7.05 -9.57
C MET A 1 -7.13 7.00 -8.70
N PHE A 2 -6.91 5.95 -7.89
CA PHE A 2 -5.69 5.76 -7.09
C PHE A 2 -4.38 6.02 -7.86
N ILE A 3 -4.20 5.34 -9.00
CA ILE A 3 -2.97 5.41 -9.83
C ILE A 3 -2.78 6.79 -10.49
N LEU A 4 -3.84 7.59 -10.56
CA LEU A 4 -3.80 8.94 -11.14
C LEU A 4 -3.49 10.01 -10.10
N ASN A 5 -3.51 9.70 -8.79
CA ASN A 5 -3.19 10.66 -7.76
C ASN A 5 -1.66 10.73 -7.56
N PRO A 6 -1.01 11.89 -7.82
CA PRO A 6 0.44 12.01 -7.77
C PRO A 6 1.02 11.84 -6.35
N ILE A 7 0.26 12.19 -5.31
CA ILE A 7 0.71 12.06 -3.92
C ILE A 7 0.74 10.58 -3.52
N LEU A 8 -0.37 9.85 -3.76
CA LEU A 8 -0.45 8.42 -3.48
C LEU A 8 0.62 7.63 -4.24
N MET A 9 0.77 7.92 -5.53
CA MET A 9 1.80 7.28 -6.35
C MET A 9 3.21 7.69 -5.98
N GLY A 10 3.44 8.93 -5.54
CA GLY A 10 4.72 9.38 -5.02
C GLY A 10 5.13 8.59 -3.76
N LEU A 11 4.21 8.44 -2.80
CA LEU A 11 4.43 7.64 -1.59
C LEU A 11 4.67 6.16 -1.91
N LEU A 12 3.90 5.59 -2.85
CA LEU A 12 4.11 4.21 -3.30
C LEU A 12 5.51 4.05 -3.93
N LYS A 13 5.88 4.93 -4.86
CA LYS A 13 7.19 4.89 -5.54
C LYS A 13 8.34 5.03 -4.54
N LEU A 14 8.25 5.91 -3.55
CA LEU A 14 9.24 6.01 -2.48
C LEU A 14 9.40 4.70 -1.73
N GLY A 15 8.28 4.05 -1.38
CA GLY A 15 8.30 2.75 -0.76
C GLY A 15 9.00 1.70 -1.63
N VAL A 16 8.67 1.65 -2.92
CA VAL A 16 9.26 0.72 -3.89
C VAL A 16 10.77 0.95 -4.05
N VAL A 17 11.22 2.20 -4.14
CA VAL A 17 12.66 2.52 -4.27
C VAL A 17 13.45 1.94 -3.09
N ILE A 18 12.90 2.03 -1.89
CA ILE A 18 13.54 1.53 -0.67
C ILE A 18 13.50 0.00 -0.62
N ASP A 19 12.33 -0.59 -0.86
CA ASP A 19 12.12 -2.04 -0.67
C ASP A 19 12.78 -2.89 -1.75
N CYS A 20 12.81 -2.39 -2.99
CA CYS A 20 13.50 -3.04 -4.11
C CYS A 20 14.98 -2.68 -4.22
N GLY A 21 15.51 -1.82 -3.33
CA GLY A 21 16.94 -1.48 -3.32
C GLY A 21 17.42 -0.72 -4.57
N LEU A 22 16.58 0.14 -5.15
CA LEU A 22 16.93 0.90 -6.37
C LEU A 22 18.09 1.88 -6.14
N ILE A 23 18.29 2.32 -4.90
CA ILE A 23 19.43 3.17 -4.53
C ILE A 23 20.73 2.36 -4.52
N ASP A 24 20.66 1.11 -4.07
CA ASP A 24 21.83 0.27 -3.82
C ASP A 24 22.29 -0.46 -5.09
N ASN A 25 21.36 -0.71 -6.03
CA ASN A 25 21.66 -1.34 -7.31
C ASN A 25 21.19 -0.47 -8.49
N PRO A 26 22.12 0.27 -9.16
CA PRO A 26 21.78 1.19 -10.23
C PRO A 26 21.36 0.49 -11.54
N ARG A 27 21.37 -0.84 -11.59
CA ARG A 27 20.91 -1.64 -12.75
C ARG A 27 19.41 -1.91 -12.72
N ILE A 28 18.81 -1.89 -11.52
CA ILE A 28 17.39 -2.17 -11.34
C ILE A 28 16.55 -1.09 -12.05
N GLY A 29 15.66 -1.54 -12.92
CA GLY A 29 14.79 -0.70 -13.73
C GLY A 29 15.43 -0.10 -14.99
N PHE A 30 16.69 -0.44 -15.27
CA PHE A 30 17.39 -0.07 -16.50
C PHE A 30 17.61 -1.29 -17.39
N ASP A 31 18.46 -2.22 -16.95
CA ASP A 31 18.77 -3.48 -17.61
C ASP A 31 18.31 -4.70 -16.80
N VAL A 32 18.06 -4.52 -15.50
CA VAL A 32 17.47 -5.54 -14.62
C VAL A 32 15.98 -5.23 -14.42
N PRO A 33 15.07 -6.02 -15.02
CA PRO A 33 13.65 -5.83 -14.86
C PRO A 33 13.23 -6.18 -13.43
N PHE A 34 12.25 -5.45 -12.89
CA PHE A 34 11.71 -5.73 -11.57
C PHE A 34 10.22 -5.44 -11.52
N GLY A 35 9.53 -6.09 -10.58
CA GLY A 35 8.15 -5.83 -10.30
C GLY A 35 7.89 -5.66 -8.81
N VAL A 36 6.69 -5.18 -8.50
CA VAL A 36 6.16 -5.15 -7.14
C VAL A 36 4.72 -5.61 -7.13
N ARG A 37 4.36 -6.47 -6.19
CA ARG A 37 2.97 -6.80 -5.84
C ARG A 37 2.49 -5.84 -4.77
N VAL A 38 1.35 -5.20 -5.00
CA VAL A 38 0.67 -4.32 -4.03
C VAL A 38 -0.69 -4.91 -3.70
N ASP A 39 -0.81 -5.43 -2.48
CA ASP A 39 -2.05 -6.01 -1.97
C ASP A 39 -2.95 -4.87 -1.45
N ILE A 40 -4.12 -4.69 -2.06
CA ILE A 40 -5.12 -3.69 -1.68
C ILE A 40 -6.38 -4.34 -1.13
N ALA A 41 -7.05 -3.68 -0.20
CA ALA A 41 -8.31 -4.13 0.39
C ALA A 41 -9.27 -2.96 0.60
N ILE A 42 -10.56 -3.26 0.71
CA ILE A 42 -11.53 -2.32 1.26
C ILE A 42 -11.56 -2.49 2.78
N GLU A 43 -11.18 -1.44 3.52
CA GLU A 43 -11.21 -1.40 4.99
C GLU A 43 -12.18 -0.35 5.49
N PRO A 44 -12.73 -0.46 6.72
CA PRO A 44 -13.59 0.57 7.29
C PRO A 44 -12.98 1.97 7.21
N SER A 45 -13.79 2.94 6.79
CA SER A 45 -13.37 4.34 6.71
C SER A 45 -13.11 4.99 8.07
N ASN A 46 -13.65 4.39 9.13
CA ASN A 46 -13.41 4.74 10.53
C ASN A 46 -12.55 3.65 11.18
N CYS A 47 -11.41 4.04 11.77
CA CYS A 47 -10.49 3.12 12.42
C CYS A 47 -11.12 2.40 13.64
N LEU A 48 -12.10 3.01 14.31
CA LEU A 48 -12.80 2.36 15.42
C LEU A 48 -13.68 1.20 14.96
N ASP A 49 -14.25 1.31 13.75
CA ASP A 49 -15.01 0.20 13.15
C ASP A 49 -14.06 -0.94 12.74
N PHE A 50 -12.87 -0.63 12.24
CA PHE A 50 -11.81 -1.62 12.00
C PHE A 50 -11.46 -2.37 13.28
N VAL A 51 -11.18 -1.65 14.37
CA VAL A 51 -10.85 -2.23 15.67
C VAL A 51 -12.02 -3.05 16.22
N GLY A 52 -13.25 -2.56 16.05
CA GLY A 52 -14.47 -3.28 16.43
C GLY A 52 -14.63 -4.61 15.69
N LEU A 53 -14.39 -4.63 14.38
CA LEU A 53 -14.37 -5.87 13.58
C LEU A 53 -13.25 -6.80 14.04
N TYR A 54 -12.04 -6.29 14.20
CA TYR A 54 -10.87 -7.10 14.57
C TYR A 54 -11.03 -7.76 15.95
N PHE A 55 -11.58 -7.06 16.95
CA PHE A 55 -11.80 -7.64 18.28
C PHE A 55 -13.17 -8.34 18.42
N ASN A 56 -13.98 -8.39 17.37
CA ASN A 56 -15.35 -8.92 17.38
C ASN A 56 -16.27 -8.23 18.42
N ASN A 57 -16.04 -6.94 18.70
CA ASN A 57 -16.70 -6.20 19.79
C ASN A 57 -18.06 -5.57 19.40
N LYS A 58 -18.46 -5.60 18.12
CA LYS A 58 -19.79 -5.17 17.66
C LYS A 58 -20.24 -6.00 16.46
N SER A 59 -21.54 -6.32 16.42
CA SER A 59 -22.24 -6.56 15.15
C SER A 59 -22.27 -5.21 14.42
N PRO A 60 -21.48 -5.02 13.35
CA PRO A 60 -21.58 -3.78 12.59
C PRO A 60 -23.02 -3.62 12.11
N GLY A 61 -23.50 -2.38 11.99
CA GLY A 61 -24.72 -2.14 11.23
C GLY A 61 -24.60 -2.78 9.84
N GLU A 62 -25.72 -3.14 9.21
CA GLU A 62 -25.72 -3.90 7.95
C GLU A 62 -24.78 -3.30 6.89
N LYS A 63 -24.64 -1.97 6.88
CA LYS A 63 -23.83 -1.22 5.92
C LYS A 63 -22.70 -0.45 6.59
N LEU A 64 -21.46 -0.79 6.25
CA LEU A 64 -20.26 -0.04 6.64
C LEU A 64 -19.67 0.63 5.39
N GLN A 65 -19.35 1.92 5.50
CA GLN A 65 -18.55 2.59 4.49
C GLN A 65 -17.08 2.20 4.66
N GLY A 66 -16.53 1.57 3.63
CA GLY A 66 -15.11 1.26 3.51
C GLY A 66 -14.36 2.24 2.60
N MET A 67 -13.06 2.00 2.49
CA MET A 67 -12.16 2.70 1.60
C MET A 67 -11.01 1.79 1.16
N VAL A 68 -10.47 2.03 -0.03
CA VAL A 68 -9.25 1.36 -0.51
C VAL A 68 -8.10 1.65 0.44
N GLN A 69 -7.38 0.60 0.83
CA GLN A 69 -6.19 0.66 1.64
C GLN A 69 -5.12 -0.27 1.09
N VAL A 70 -3.85 0.10 1.23
CA VAL A 70 -2.70 -0.72 0.83
C VAL A 70 -2.22 -1.52 2.02
N ASN A 71 -2.29 -2.84 1.91
CA ASN A 71 -2.02 -3.72 3.03
C ASN A 71 -0.59 -4.25 3.02
N ALA A 72 -0.10 -4.65 1.86
CA ALA A 72 1.28 -5.09 1.69
C ALA A 72 1.86 -4.61 0.36
N MET A 73 3.18 -4.56 0.33
CA MET A 73 3.99 -4.31 -0.85
C MET A 73 5.12 -5.33 -0.81
N THR A 74 5.27 -6.10 -1.88
CA THR A 74 6.23 -7.20 -1.93
C THR A 74 6.97 -7.17 -3.26
N PRO A 75 8.31 -7.01 -3.27
CA PRO A 75 9.12 -7.21 -4.47
C PRO A 75 8.94 -8.65 -4.96
N TRP A 76 8.93 -8.83 -6.27
CA TRP A 76 8.77 -10.17 -6.85
C TRP A 76 9.47 -10.28 -8.20
N GLU A 77 9.78 -11.52 -8.55
CA GLU A 77 10.38 -11.85 -9.84
C GLU A 77 9.32 -11.81 -10.95
N LEU A 78 9.66 -11.16 -12.06
CA LEU A 78 8.76 -11.08 -13.20
C LEU A 78 8.76 -12.38 -13.99
N THR A 79 7.56 -12.85 -14.33
CA THR A 79 7.38 -13.96 -15.28
C THR A 79 7.83 -13.53 -16.68
N PRO A 80 8.14 -14.46 -17.61
CA PRO A 80 8.56 -14.10 -18.97
C PRO A 80 7.60 -13.13 -19.68
N VAL A 81 6.29 -13.35 -19.55
CA VAL A 81 5.26 -12.47 -20.10
C VAL A 81 5.33 -11.05 -19.50
N ARG A 82 5.61 -10.93 -18.20
CA ARG A 82 5.77 -9.63 -17.54
C ARG A 82 7.09 -8.96 -17.91
N VAL A 83 8.14 -9.73 -18.17
CA VAL A 83 9.41 -9.18 -18.69
C VAL A 83 9.20 -8.52 -20.05
N ASP A 84 8.40 -9.12 -20.93
CA ASP A 84 8.09 -8.50 -22.23
C ASP A 84 7.30 -7.19 -22.07
N LYS A 85 6.29 -7.16 -21.19
CA LYS A 85 5.60 -5.90 -20.83
C LYS A 85 6.53 -4.83 -20.28
N TRP A 86 7.49 -5.23 -19.42
CA TRP A 86 8.49 -4.31 -18.89
C TRP A 86 9.40 -3.77 -20.00
N ARG A 87 9.81 -4.60 -20.97
CA ARG A 87 10.62 -4.15 -22.12
C ARG A 87 9.88 -3.12 -22.97
N GLU A 88 8.59 -3.36 -23.22
CA GLU A 88 7.74 -2.41 -23.94
C GLU A 88 7.61 -1.07 -23.18
N ALA A 89 7.38 -1.13 -21.87
CA ALA A 89 7.32 0.06 -21.01
C ALA A 89 8.65 0.83 -21.00
N ARG A 90 9.77 0.12 -20.86
CA ARG A 90 11.12 0.68 -20.92
C ARG A 90 11.35 1.40 -22.25
N ALA A 91 11.04 0.74 -23.37
CA ALA A 91 11.20 1.32 -24.70
C ALA A 91 10.34 2.57 -24.92
N ARG A 92 9.09 2.57 -24.42
CA ARG A 92 8.23 3.77 -24.48
C ARG A 92 8.83 4.94 -23.71
N HIS A 93 9.22 4.72 -22.45
CA HIS A 93 9.82 5.78 -21.64
C HIS A 93 11.15 6.28 -22.21
N ASP A 94 11.94 5.41 -22.84
CA ASP A 94 13.16 5.83 -23.55
C ASP A 94 12.84 6.76 -24.72
N ALA A 95 11.82 6.42 -25.52
CA ALA A 95 11.37 7.24 -26.65
C ALA A 95 10.79 8.60 -26.20
N GLU A 96 10.23 8.67 -24.99
CA GLU A 96 9.74 9.91 -24.37
C GLU A 96 10.87 10.76 -23.73
N GLY A 97 12.12 10.29 -23.75
CA GLY A 97 13.28 11.01 -23.22
C GLY A 97 13.64 10.67 -21.77
N PHE A 98 13.02 9.65 -21.17
CA PHE A 98 13.25 9.20 -19.79
C PHE A 98 14.21 8.00 -19.70
N ALA A 99 15.15 7.88 -20.64
CA ALA A 99 16.14 6.80 -20.67
C ALA A 99 17.07 6.75 -19.43
N LYS A 100 17.13 7.83 -18.65
CA LYS A 100 17.92 7.93 -17.42
C LYS A 100 17.14 7.64 -16.15
N ASP A 101 15.84 7.39 -16.27
CA ASP A 101 14.96 7.16 -15.13
C ASP A 101 14.63 5.67 -15.03
N PRO A 102 14.70 5.02 -13.86
CA PRO A 102 14.29 3.63 -13.71
C PRO A 102 12.82 3.42 -14.08
N VAL A 103 12.51 2.24 -14.62
CA VAL A 103 11.14 1.78 -14.89
C VAL A 103 10.92 0.39 -14.29
N GLY A 104 9.79 0.19 -13.62
CA GLY A 104 9.36 -1.11 -13.09
C GLY A 104 7.90 -1.39 -13.39
N LEU A 105 7.42 -2.56 -12.99
CA LEU A 105 6.00 -2.92 -13.05
C LEU A 105 5.41 -3.00 -11.63
N VAL A 106 4.13 -2.67 -11.51
CA VAL A 106 3.36 -2.90 -10.29
C VAL A 106 2.07 -3.64 -10.60
N ASP A 107 1.80 -4.70 -9.84
CA ASP A 107 0.52 -5.41 -9.89
C ASP A 107 -0.27 -5.05 -8.64
N PHE A 108 -1.39 -4.36 -8.82
CA PHE A 108 -2.37 -4.13 -7.76
C PHE A 108 -3.31 -5.33 -7.68
N ILE A 109 -3.34 -5.97 -6.52
CA ILE A 109 -4.12 -7.19 -6.28
C ILE A 109 -5.16 -6.90 -5.21
N ASP A 110 -6.44 -7.04 -5.58
CA ASP A 110 -7.54 -7.00 -4.62
C ASP A 110 -7.55 -8.30 -3.80
N VAL A 111 -7.30 -8.17 -2.51
CA VAL A 111 -7.17 -9.30 -1.60
C VAL A 111 -8.51 -9.93 -1.21
N SER A 112 -9.64 -9.28 -1.51
CA SER A 112 -10.98 -9.83 -1.25
C SER A 112 -11.37 -10.92 -2.26
N CYS A 113 -10.71 -10.95 -3.40
CA CYS A 113 -10.97 -11.92 -4.47
C CYS A 113 -10.16 -13.19 -4.23
N THR A 114 -10.82 -14.25 -3.75
CA THR A 114 -10.20 -15.54 -3.39
C THR A 114 -9.85 -16.44 -4.57
N GLU A 115 -10.11 -16.00 -5.80
CA GLU A 115 -9.78 -16.75 -7.02
C GLU A 115 -8.62 -16.05 -7.75
N ASP A 116 -7.49 -16.75 -7.87
CA ASP A 116 -6.24 -16.34 -8.55
C ASP A 116 -6.39 -16.02 -10.06
N LEU A 117 -7.61 -15.87 -10.56
CA LEU A 117 -7.95 -15.71 -11.97
C LEU A 117 -8.19 -14.23 -12.30
N GLY A 118 -7.10 -13.47 -12.45
CA GLY A 118 -7.09 -12.32 -13.36
C GLY A 118 -7.48 -10.93 -12.82
N ASN A 119 -7.69 -10.76 -11.51
CA ASN A 119 -8.06 -9.45 -10.93
C ASN A 119 -6.85 -8.56 -10.56
N ALA A 120 -5.69 -8.79 -11.18
CA ALA A 120 -4.53 -7.92 -10.99
C ALA A 120 -4.53 -6.80 -12.04
N VAL A 121 -4.45 -5.55 -11.59
CA VAL A 121 -4.21 -4.42 -12.48
C VAL A 121 -2.71 -4.16 -12.52
N THR A 122 -2.09 -4.48 -13.65
CA THR A 122 -0.68 -4.14 -13.91
C THR A 122 -0.57 -2.70 -14.37
N ALA A 123 0.34 -1.94 -13.78
CA ALA A 123 0.73 -0.61 -14.22
C ALA A 123 2.25 -0.45 -14.28
N GLU A 124 2.69 0.57 -15.01
CA GLU A 124 4.09 0.96 -15.12
C GLU A 124 4.46 1.93 -14.00
N LEU A 125 5.64 1.74 -13.42
CA LEU A 125 6.23 2.66 -12.47
C LEU A 125 7.46 3.32 -13.07
N HIS A 126 7.32 4.59 -13.42
CA HIS A 126 8.43 5.47 -13.78
C HIS A 126 8.96 6.21 -12.55
N PHE A 127 10.28 6.20 -12.33
CA PHE A 127 10.92 6.79 -11.15
C PHE A 127 11.75 8.03 -11.53
N PRO A 128 11.15 9.24 -11.54
CA PRO A 128 11.88 10.45 -11.87
C PRO A 128 12.94 10.79 -10.80
N PRO A 129 13.98 11.58 -11.13
CA PRO A 129 15.09 11.88 -10.23
C PRO A 129 14.67 12.40 -8.85
N ILE A 130 13.61 13.22 -8.80
CA ILE A 130 13.09 13.76 -7.54
C ILE A 130 12.67 12.68 -6.53
N ILE A 131 12.12 11.55 -7.00
CA ILE A 131 11.74 10.44 -6.12
C ILE A 131 12.99 9.73 -5.58
N LEU A 132 14.00 9.54 -6.44
CA LEU A 132 15.27 8.94 -6.04
C LEU A 132 16.02 9.83 -5.05
N ASP A 133 16.03 11.15 -5.27
CA ASP A 133 16.67 12.12 -4.40
C ASP A 133 15.99 12.21 -3.04
N MET A 134 14.65 12.20 -3.00
CA MET A 134 13.88 12.11 -1.76
C MET A 134 14.20 10.81 -0.99
N ALA A 135 14.25 9.67 -1.70
CA ALA A 135 14.56 8.38 -1.08
C ALA A 135 16.01 8.29 -0.59
N LYS A 136 16.97 8.97 -1.26
CA LYS A 136 18.36 9.09 -0.81
C LYS A 136 18.50 9.99 0.41
N ALA A 137 17.76 11.09 0.47
CA ALA A 137 17.78 12.01 1.61
C ALA A 137 17.30 11.33 2.90
N ARG A 138 16.38 10.34 2.77
CA ARG A 138 15.82 9.57 3.89
C ARG A 138 15.25 10.44 5.02
N GLU A 139 14.72 11.61 4.66
CA GLU A 139 14.08 12.51 5.60
C GLU A 139 12.92 11.79 6.31
N PRO A 140 12.86 11.81 7.65
CA PRO A 140 11.85 11.08 8.37
C PRO A 140 10.46 11.68 8.14
N PHE A 141 9.44 10.82 8.17
CA PHE A 141 8.06 11.28 8.21
C PHE A 141 7.75 11.88 9.58
N LEU A 142 7.16 13.06 9.56
CA LEU A 142 6.65 13.74 10.75
C LEU A 142 5.13 13.62 10.77
N GLY A 143 4.59 13.32 11.94
CA GLY A 143 3.16 13.26 12.19
C GLY A 143 2.84 13.65 13.63
N VAL A 144 1.56 13.74 13.94
CA VAL A 144 1.07 14.00 15.29
C VAL A 144 0.06 12.91 15.65
N SER A 145 0.20 12.30 16.83
CA SER A 145 -0.76 11.31 17.32
C SER A 145 -2.12 11.99 17.53
N ALA A 146 -3.15 11.49 16.88
CA ALA A 146 -4.52 11.96 17.09
C ALA A 146 -5.03 11.65 18.51
N VAL A 147 -4.43 10.66 19.20
CA VAL A 147 -4.85 10.23 20.55
C VAL A 147 -4.14 11.04 21.64
N THR A 148 -2.83 11.23 21.51
CA THR A 148 -2.00 11.84 22.57
C THR A 148 -1.55 13.26 22.26
N GLY A 149 -1.68 13.71 21.01
CA GLY A 149 -1.10 14.97 20.53
C GLY A 149 0.42 14.96 20.42
N ALA A 150 1.08 13.82 20.68
CA ALA A 150 2.53 13.72 20.64
C ALA A 150 3.04 13.78 19.19
N GLU A 151 4.17 14.46 18.98
CA GLU A 151 4.89 14.40 17.72
C GLU A 151 5.46 12.98 17.52
N ILE A 152 5.24 12.44 16.33
CA ILE A 152 5.73 11.13 15.91
C ILE A 152 6.72 11.37 14.78
N ARG A 153 7.96 10.92 15.00
CA ARG A 153 9.01 10.92 13.98
C ARG A 153 9.29 9.47 13.58
N LYS A 154 9.00 9.13 12.32
CA LYS A 154 9.26 7.78 11.78
C LYS A 154 10.36 7.82 10.72
N PRO A 155 11.34 6.91 10.76
CA PRO A 155 12.35 6.83 9.72
C PRO A 155 11.68 6.55 8.36
N MET A 156 12.26 7.08 7.28
CA MET A 156 11.79 6.75 5.94
C MET A 156 12.09 5.28 5.65
N SER A 157 11.03 4.47 5.61
CA SER A 157 11.08 3.06 5.28
C SER A 157 9.91 2.73 4.36
N ALA A 158 10.00 1.61 3.62
CA ALA A 158 8.90 1.12 2.80
C ALA A 158 7.59 1.01 3.61
N MET A 159 7.67 0.48 4.83
CA MET A 159 6.52 0.33 5.72
C MET A 159 5.91 1.67 6.15
N THR A 160 6.75 2.66 6.44
CA THR A 160 6.27 4.01 6.80
C THR A 160 5.67 4.74 5.60
N CYS A 161 6.21 4.54 4.38
CA CYS A 161 5.60 5.06 3.15
C CYS A 161 4.18 4.52 2.96
N LEU A 162 3.97 3.21 3.15
CA LEU A 162 2.63 2.60 3.07
C LEU A 162 1.67 3.13 4.13
N GLU A 163 2.15 3.30 5.37
CA GLU A 163 1.34 3.86 6.44
C GLU A 163 0.94 5.31 6.14
N THR A 164 1.88 6.16 5.69
CA THR A 164 1.60 7.55 5.31
C THR A 164 0.60 7.61 4.15
N LEU A 165 0.73 6.72 3.17
CA LEU A 165 -0.22 6.58 2.07
C LEU A 165 -1.62 6.26 2.59
N ASN A 166 -1.76 5.26 3.46
CA ASN A 166 -3.03 4.88 4.06
C ASN A 166 -3.63 5.99 4.93
N MET A 167 -2.81 6.71 5.70
CA MET A 167 -3.25 7.87 6.47
C MET A 167 -3.78 8.98 5.56
N HIS A 168 -3.12 9.26 4.44
CA HIS A 168 -3.59 10.25 3.47
C HIS A 168 -4.97 9.88 2.91
N ILE A 169 -5.19 8.60 2.56
CA ILE A 169 -6.51 8.12 2.11
C ILE A 169 -7.55 8.26 3.22
N ARG A 170 -7.23 7.89 4.46
CA ARG A 170 -8.15 8.01 5.60
C ARG A 170 -8.51 9.46 5.95
N ALA A 171 -7.61 10.39 5.67
CA ALA A 171 -7.82 11.82 5.88
C ALA A 171 -8.80 12.44 4.87
N ASP A 172 -9.02 11.81 3.71
CA ASP A 172 -9.97 12.27 2.70
C ASP A 172 -11.43 12.02 3.13
N LYS A 173 -11.95 12.88 4.02
CA LYS A 173 -13.33 12.81 4.53
C LYS A 173 -14.37 13.17 3.48
N GLU A 174 -14.02 14.04 2.54
CA GLU A 174 -14.91 14.54 1.48
C GLU A 174 -14.92 13.64 0.23
N ASN A 175 -14.22 12.49 0.27
CA ASN A 175 -14.13 11.53 -0.83
C ASN A 175 -13.59 12.12 -2.15
N GLN A 176 -12.69 13.09 -2.08
CA GLN A 176 -12.08 13.70 -3.27
C GLN A 176 -11.18 12.73 -4.05
N LEU A 177 -10.69 11.68 -3.40
CA LEU A 177 -9.93 10.61 -4.04
C LEU A 177 -10.83 9.55 -4.69
N HIS A 178 -12.14 9.59 -4.43
CA HIS A 178 -13.13 8.60 -4.85
C HIS A 178 -12.69 7.15 -4.57
N LEU A 179 -12.11 6.93 -3.38
CA LEU A 179 -11.64 5.62 -2.91
C LEU A 179 -12.57 5.00 -1.87
N ARG A 180 -13.72 5.60 -1.58
CA ARG A 180 -14.72 5.08 -0.65
C ARG A 180 -15.79 4.27 -1.36
N THR A 181 -16.20 3.17 -0.75
CA THR A 181 -17.24 2.26 -1.24
C THR A 181 -17.94 1.56 -0.07
N GLU A 182 -19.07 0.90 -0.31
CA GLU A 182 -19.68 0.04 0.71
C GLU A 182 -18.83 -1.23 0.89
N MET A 183 -18.61 -1.64 2.13
CA MET A 183 -17.90 -2.89 2.43
C MET A 183 -18.80 -4.09 2.19
N THR A 184 -18.27 -5.09 1.48
CA THR A 184 -18.89 -6.40 1.39
C THR A 184 -18.75 -7.17 2.71
N ASP A 185 -19.51 -8.25 2.87
CA ASP A 185 -19.32 -9.13 4.03
C ASP A 185 -17.99 -9.86 4.00
N GLN A 186 -17.44 -10.12 2.82
CA GLN A 186 -16.11 -10.70 2.65
C GLN A 186 -15.02 -9.76 3.18
N ASP A 187 -15.11 -8.46 2.88
CA ASP A 187 -14.17 -7.45 3.40
C ASP A 187 -14.16 -7.42 4.93
N LYS A 188 -15.37 -7.42 5.53
CA LYS A 188 -15.55 -7.45 6.98
C LYS A 188 -14.95 -8.73 7.57
N GLU A 189 -15.18 -9.86 6.90
CA GLU A 189 -14.77 -11.17 7.39
C GLU A 189 -13.26 -11.38 7.38
N VAL A 190 -12.54 -10.85 6.39
CA VAL A 190 -11.07 -10.87 6.37
C VAL A 190 -10.48 -10.22 7.63
N ILE A 191 -11.07 -9.12 8.10
CA ILE A 191 -10.64 -8.42 9.31
C ILE A 191 -10.98 -9.24 10.56
N ARG A 192 -12.18 -9.84 10.63
CA ARG A 192 -12.58 -10.70 11.77
C ARG A 192 -11.73 -11.96 11.86
N ALA A 193 -11.43 -12.61 10.73
CA ALA A 193 -10.58 -13.79 10.65
C ALA A 193 -9.17 -13.48 11.19
N ALA A 194 -8.62 -12.32 10.86
CA ALA A 194 -7.37 -11.82 11.43
C ALA A 194 -7.46 -11.68 12.97
N GLY A 195 -8.57 -11.12 13.44
CA GLY A 195 -8.93 -10.99 14.86
C GLY A 195 -9.01 -12.31 15.62
N ARG A 196 -9.62 -13.33 15.01
CA ARG A 196 -9.69 -14.71 15.51
C ARG A 196 -8.36 -15.48 15.39
N ASN A 197 -7.31 -14.79 14.96
CA ASN A 197 -5.97 -15.32 14.75
C ASN A 197 -5.90 -16.48 13.76
N GLU A 198 -6.76 -16.47 12.74
CA GLU A 198 -6.68 -17.43 11.65
C GLU A 198 -5.36 -17.29 10.88
N ASN A 199 -4.92 -18.38 10.24
CA ASN A 199 -3.63 -18.47 9.56
C ASN A 199 -3.76 -18.45 8.03
N THR A 200 -4.76 -17.75 7.50
CA THR A 200 -4.86 -17.49 6.07
C THR A 200 -3.88 -16.37 5.65
N TYR A 201 -3.53 -16.32 4.36
CA TYR A 201 -2.68 -15.25 3.82
C TYR A 201 -3.26 -13.85 4.14
N LEU A 202 -4.57 -13.69 3.92
CA LEU A 202 -5.30 -12.45 4.17
C LEU A 202 -5.28 -12.05 5.64
N ALA A 203 -5.56 -12.99 6.54
CA ALA A 203 -5.52 -12.76 7.97
C ALA A 203 -4.12 -12.35 8.45
N ARG A 204 -3.06 -12.96 7.90
CA ARG A 204 -1.68 -12.59 8.22
C ARG A 204 -1.34 -11.16 7.80
N ILE A 205 -1.69 -10.77 6.58
CA ILE A 205 -1.44 -9.40 6.09
C ILE A 205 -2.14 -8.37 6.98
N VAL A 206 -3.39 -8.62 7.35
CA VAL A 206 -4.13 -7.72 8.26
C VAL A 206 -3.46 -7.65 9.63
N LYS A 207 -2.99 -8.78 10.19
CA LYS A 207 -2.24 -8.81 11.45
C LYS A 207 -0.93 -8.02 11.38
N GLU A 208 -0.20 -8.13 10.29
CA GLU A 208 1.04 -7.37 10.05
C GLU A 208 0.77 -5.87 9.96
N LYS A 209 -0.28 -5.49 9.24
CA LYS A 209 -0.74 -4.10 9.16
C LYS A 209 -1.10 -3.53 10.52
N MET A 210 -1.86 -4.28 11.34
CA MET A 210 -2.23 -3.88 12.70
C MET A 210 -1.02 -3.61 13.60
N ARG A 211 0.07 -4.36 13.41
CA ARG A 211 1.33 -4.16 14.16
C ARG A 211 2.14 -2.97 13.63
N ARG A 212 2.11 -2.75 12.31
CA ARG A 212 2.86 -1.71 11.62
C ARG A 212 2.29 -0.32 11.87
N GLU A 213 0.99 -0.15 11.69
CA GLU A 213 0.38 1.17 11.64
C GLU A 213 0.14 1.73 13.05
N HIS A 214 0.65 2.94 13.29
CA HIS A 214 0.61 3.56 14.61
C HIS A 214 -0.82 3.82 15.09
N ILE A 215 -1.73 4.13 14.17
CA ILE A 215 -3.15 4.34 14.46
C ILE A 215 -3.78 3.13 15.17
N TYR A 216 -3.27 1.92 14.95
CA TYR A 216 -3.74 0.70 15.60
C TYR A 216 -2.86 0.27 16.78
N ALA A 217 -1.55 0.50 16.70
CA ALA A 217 -0.60 0.11 17.74
C ALA A 217 -0.98 0.65 19.13
N ASP A 218 -1.44 1.90 19.19
CA ASP A 218 -1.88 2.51 20.45
C ASP A 218 -3.21 1.92 20.95
N MET A 219 -4.13 1.58 20.04
CA MET A 219 -5.43 1.00 20.39
C MET A 219 -5.30 -0.43 20.93
N VAL A 220 -4.39 -1.24 20.37
CA VAL A 220 -4.09 -2.59 20.86
C VAL A 220 -3.46 -2.57 22.26
N ARG A 221 -2.72 -1.50 22.61
CA ARG A 221 -2.17 -1.33 23.95
C ARG A 221 -3.23 -0.96 24.98
N LEU A 222 -4.27 -0.24 24.57
CA LEU A 222 -5.37 0.19 25.46
C LEU A 222 -6.39 -0.92 25.76
N THR A 223 -6.43 -1.98 24.94
CA THR A 223 -7.35 -3.11 25.12
C THR A 223 -6.73 -4.32 25.85
N ARG A 224 -5.48 -4.21 26.31
CA ARG A 224 -4.78 -5.20 27.14
C ARG A 224 -4.57 -4.67 28.55
#